data_AF-U5S165-F1
#
_entry.id   AF-U5S165-F1
#
_cell.length_a   1.000
_cell.length_b   1.000
_cell.length_c   1.000
_cell.angle_alpha   90.00
_cell.angle_beta   90.00
_cell.angle_gamma   90.00
#
_symmetry.space_group_name_H-M   'P 1'
#
loop_
_entity.id
_entity.type
_entity.pdbx_description
1 polymer ?
#
loop_
_entity_poly.entity_id
_entity_poly.type
_entity_poly.pdbx_seq_one_letter_code
_entity_poly.pdbx_strand_id
1 'polypeptide(L)'
;LALDEATYENYNKQYLGWQGNTLTSPPAYRGASGQWQGTPEENLQMMQAAAHLYGAPRLGAIEVNDHTKRLFDLGTTVWEDIDTGFQDSQGVYHIPTKCRWIVTWIVKQNYAQSLYS
;
A
#
# COMPACT_ATOMS: atom_id res chain seq x y z
N LEU A 1 21.75 8.38 4.51
CA LEU A 1 20.48 7.64 4.31
C LEU A 1 19.55 8.07 5.43
N ALA A 2 18.75 9.11 5.22
CA ALA A 2 17.74 9.49 6.21
C ALA A 2 16.68 8.38 6.20
N LEU A 3 16.64 7.60 7.28
CA LEU A 3 15.47 6.80 7.63
C LEU A 3 14.35 7.83 7.78
N ASP A 4 13.42 7.86 6.82
CA ASP A 4 12.24 8.67 7.01
C ASP A 4 11.43 8.09 8.18
N GLU A 5 10.61 8.94 8.78
CA GLU A 5 9.87 8.62 10.00
C GLU A 5 8.89 7.44 9.82
N ALA A 6 8.75 6.87 8.61
CA ALA A 6 7.92 5.69 8.35
C ALA A 6 8.34 4.45 9.14
N THR A 7 9.58 4.40 9.66
CA THR A 7 10.06 3.27 10.48
C THR A 7 9.96 3.49 11.99
N TYR A 8 9.86 4.73 12.48
CA TYR A 8 9.98 5.02 13.92
C TYR A 8 8.67 4.98 14.71
N GLU A 9 7.51 5.14 14.08
CA GLU A 9 6.24 5.31 14.82
C GLU A 9 5.45 4.02 15.11
N ASN A 10 5.88 2.86 14.61
CA ASN A 10 5.09 1.61 14.67
C ASN A 10 5.04 0.92 16.04
N TYR A 11 5.75 1.41 17.06
CA TYR A 11 5.89 0.69 18.34
C TYR A 11 4.79 0.98 19.38
N ASN A 12 3.93 2.00 19.23
CA ASN A 12 3.01 2.38 20.32
C ASN A 12 1.66 3.04 19.95
N LYS A 13 1.20 2.98 18.69
CA LYS A 13 -0.02 3.69 18.28
C LYS A 13 -1.19 2.75 17.94
N GLN A 14 -1.84 2.21 18.97
CA GLN A 14 -3.07 1.38 18.85
C GLN A 14 -4.33 2.16 18.38
N TYR A 15 -4.24 3.46 18.08
CA TYR A 15 -5.40 4.33 17.81
C TYR A 15 -5.29 5.21 16.57
N LEU A 16 -4.34 4.96 15.66
CA LEU A 16 -4.33 5.67 14.40
C LEU A 16 -5.26 4.97 13.42
N GLY A 17 -6.46 5.52 13.25
CA GLY A 17 -7.24 5.30 12.02
C GLY A 17 -6.35 5.55 10.80
N TRP A 18 -6.68 4.96 9.65
CA TRP A 18 -5.84 4.99 8.46
C TRP A 18 -5.35 6.42 8.16
N GLN A 19 -4.05 6.69 8.35
CA GLN A 19 -3.48 8.03 8.16
C GLN A 19 -3.11 8.33 6.70
N GLY A 20 -3.27 7.35 5.80
CA GLY A 20 -2.88 7.49 4.40
C GLY A 20 -1.39 7.84 4.22
N ASN A 21 -1.08 8.51 3.10
CA ASN A 21 0.29 8.87 2.68
C ASN A 21 0.85 10.10 3.41
N THR A 22 0.40 10.42 4.64
CA THR A 22 0.88 11.63 5.33
C THR A 22 2.26 11.44 5.97
N LEU A 23 2.75 10.19 6.08
CA LEU A 23 3.99 9.86 6.78
C LEU A 23 5.19 9.62 5.84
N THR A 24 4.95 9.45 4.54
CA THR A 24 6.05 9.29 3.57
C THR A 24 6.31 10.62 2.88
N SER A 25 7.54 11.13 2.97
CA SER A 25 7.92 12.38 2.32
C SER A 25 7.64 12.28 0.81
N PRO A 26 6.85 13.21 0.22
CA PRO A 26 6.57 13.17 -1.20
C PRO A 26 7.86 13.21 -2.04
N PRO A 27 7.91 12.56 -3.21
CA PRO A 27 9.10 12.56 -4.07
C PRO A 27 9.65 13.96 -4.37
N ALA A 28 8.77 14.98 -4.43
CA ALA A 28 9.14 16.39 -4.59
C ALA A 28 10.12 16.91 -3.52
N TYR A 29 10.02 16.44 -2.27
CA TYR A 29 10.98 16.78 -1.20
C TYR A 29 12.38 16.22 -1.46
N ARG A 30 12.50 15.23 -2.35
CA ARG A 30 13.76 14.63 -2.79
C ARG A 30 14.15 15.10 -4.21
N GLY A 31 13.54 16.17 -4.71
CA GLY A 31 13.88 16.79 -6.00
C GLY A 31 13.20 16.17 -7.23
N ALA A 32 12.24 15.26 -7.05
CA ALA A 32 11.46 14.75 -8.18
C ALA A 32 10.46 15.80 -8.69
N SER A 33 10.24 15.85 -10.00
CA SER A 33 9.34 16.81 -10.66
C SER A 33 7.84 16.54 -10.43
N GLY A 34 7.49 15.41 -9.81
CA GLY A 34 6.11 15.04 -9.53
C GLY A 34 5.94 13.56 -9.23
N GLN A 35 4.70 13.09 -9.29
CA GLN A 35 4.39 11.66 -9.26
C GLN A 35 4.86 11.01 -10.56
N TRP A 36 5.45 9.82 -10.47
CA TRP A 36 5.81 9.03 -11.64
C TRP A 36 4.56 8.68 -12.44
N GLN A 37 4.60 8.86 -13.75
CA GLN A 37 3.53 8.50 -14.69
C GLN A 37 4.17 7.89 -15.95
N GLY A 38 3.89 6.61 -16.19
CA GLY A 38 4.26 5.89 -17.40
C GLY A 38 3.14 4.98 -17.90
N THR A 39 3.48 4.06 -18.81
CA THR A 39 2.58 2.97 -19.19
C THR A 39 2.27 2.05 -18.00
N PRO A 40 1.21 1.22 -18.05
CA PRO A 40 0.95 0.24 -16.99
C PRO A 40 2.18 -0.63 -16.67
N GLU A 41 2.94 -1.05 -17.68
CA GLU A 41 4.15 -1.85 -17.54
C GLU A 41 5.28 -1.07 -16.86
N GLU A 42 5.50 0.18 -17.26
CA GLU A 42 6.51 1.06 -16.64
C GLU A 42 6.16 1.39 -15.19
N ASN A 43 4.87 1.61 -14.90
CA ASN A 43 4.38 1.83 -13.54
C ASN A 43 4.59 0.59 -12.68
N LEU A 44 4.32 -0.61 -13.20
CA LEU A 44 4.59 -1.86 -12.49
C LEU A 44 6.09 -2.02 -12.23
N GLN A 45 6.94 -1.74 -13.21
CA GLN A 45 8.39 -1.80 -13.06
C GLN A 45 8.90 -0.80 -11.99
N MET A 46 8.34 0.41 -11.96
CA MET A 46 8.64 1.40 -10.92
C MET A 46 8.23 0.90 -9.53
N MET A 47 7.03 0.33 -9.39
CA MET A 47 6.56 -0.26 -8.13
C MET A 47 7.43 -1.43 -7.68
N GLN A 48 7.89 -2.28 -8.60
CA GLN A 48 8.83 -3.37 -8.31
C GLN A 48 10.17 -2.82 -7.80
N ALA A 49 10.73 -1.81 -8.46
CA ALA A 49 11.97 -1.17 -8.01
C ALA A 49 11.82 -0.57 -6.60
N ALA A 50 10.68 0.08 -6.31
CA ALA A 50 10.38 0.59 -4.98
C ALA A 50 10.27 -0.54 -3.94
N ALA A 51 9.56 -1.63 -4.24
CA ALA A 51 9.44 -2.75 -3.32
C ALA A 51 10.76 -3.49 -3.08
N HIS A 52 11.61 -3.62 -4.12
CA HIS A 52 12.96 -4.14 -3.97
C HIS A 52 13.81 -3.27 -3.04
N LEU A 53 13.71 -1.95 -3.15
CA LEU A 53 14.36 -1.01 -2.24
C LEU A 53 13.90 -1.22 -0.78
N TYR A 54 12.61 -1.53 -0.57
CA TYR A 54 12.05 -1.88 0.74
C TYR A 54 12.25 -3.35 1.16
N GLY A 55 13.06 -4.13 0.42
CA GLY A 55 13.46 -5.48 0.80
C GLY A 55 12.53 -6.61 0.34
N ALA A 56 11.48 -6.30 -0.43
CA ALA A 56 10.62 -7.33 -1.00
C ALA A 56 11.33 -7.99 -2.20
N PRO A 57 11.49 -9.33 -2.26
CA PRO A 57 12.17 -9.98 -3.37
C PRO A 57 11.35 -10.02 -4.65
N ARG A 58 10.01 -9.93 -4.53
CA ARG A 58 9.06 -9.98 -5.64
C ARG A 58 7.84 -9.13 -5.31
N LEU A 59 7.33 -8.46 -6.35
CA LEU A 59 6.07 -7.74 -6.35
C LEU A 59 5.33 -8.04 -7.65
N GLY A 60 4.01 -8.20 -7.54
CA GLY A 60 3.08 -8.32 -8.65
C GLY A 60 1.83 -7.48 -8.41
N ALA A 61 0.97 -7.42 -9.42
CA ALA A 61 -0.32 -6.75 -9.35
C ALA A 61 -1.44 -7.73 -9.72
N ILE A 62 -2.56 -7.62 -9.02
CA ILE A 62 -3.79 -8.37 -9.27
C ILE A 62 -4.87 -7.34 -9.62
N GLU A 63 -5.64 -7.60 -10.67
CA GLU A 63 -6.77 -6.76 -11.03
C GLU A 63 -7.92 -6.92 -10.03
N VAL A 64 -8.53 -5.80 -9.63
CA VAL A 64 -9.74 -5.77 -8.83
C VAL A 64 -10.94 -6.15 -9.69
N ASN A 65 -11.61 -7.25 -9.35
CA ASN A 65 -12.85 -7.71 -9.93
C ASN A 65 -13.81 -8.21 -8.83
N ASP A 66 -15.00 -8.67 -9.23
CA ASP A 66 -16.04 -9.12 -8.28
C ASP A 66 -15.63 -10.34 -7.44
N HIS A 67 -14.63 -11.10 -7.87
CA HIS A 67 -14.06 -12.20 -7.08
C HIS A 67 -13.01 -11.70 -6.09
N THR A 68 -12.08 -10.83 -6.52
CA THR A 68 -11.04 -10.31 -5.62
C THR A 68 -11.60 -9.38 -4.56
N LYS A 69 -12.71 -8.68 -4.83
CA LYS A 69 -13.44 -7.88 -3.84
C LYS A 69 -13.93 -8.71 -2.64
N ARG A 70 -14.11 -10.02 -2.80
CA ARG A 70 -14.52 -10.94 -1.72
C ARG A 70 -13.42 -11.22 -0.71
N LEU A 71 -12.17 -10.82 -1.01
CA LEU A 71 -11.05 -10.92 -0.07
C LEU A 71 -11.11 -9.83 1.02
N PHE A 72 -11.97 -8.82 0.85
CA PHE A 72 -12.18 -7.74 1.81
C PHE A 72 -13.37 -8.03 2.72
N ASP A 73 -13.29 -7.52 3.95
CA ASP A 73 -14.29 -7.78 4.98
C ASP A 73 -15.67 -7.20 4.61
N LEU A 74 -16.69 -8.05 4.76
CA LEU A 74 -18.09 -7.66 4.53
C LEU A 74 -18.53 -6.66 5.60
N GLY A 75 -19.10 -5.54 5.16
CA GLY A 75 -19.64 -4.51 6.06
C GLY A 75 -18.62 -3.48 6.55
N THR A 76 -17.33 -3.64 6.24
CA THR A 76 -16.29 -2.66 6.58
C THR A 76 -15.56 -2.09 5.36
N THR A 77 -15.90 -2.54 4.14
CA THR A 77 -15.33 -2.05 2.89
C THR A 77 -16.42 -1.80 1.85
N VAL A 78 -16.47 -0.58 1.29
CA VAL A 78 -17.40 -0.15 0.25
C VAL A 78 -16.62 0.33 -0.97
N TRP A 79 -17.01 -0.13 -2.16
CA TRP A 79 -16.44 0.31 -3.43
C TRP A 79 -17.42 1.26 -4.11
N GLU A 80 -17.01 2.50 -4.35
CA GLU A 80 -17.91 3.53 -4.88
C GLU A 80 -17.19 4.55 -5.77
N ASP A 81 -17.96 5.30 -6.55
CA ASP A 81 -17.44 6.30 -7.48
C ASP A 81 -17.14 7.61 -6.74
N ILE A 82 -15.97 7.64 -6.08
CA ILE A 82 -15.44 8.78 -5.34
C ILE A 82 -14.02 9.08 -5.81
N ASP A 83 -13.56 10.32 -5.62
CA ASP A 83 -12.23 10.70 -6.09
C ASP A 83 -11.09 10.21 -5.19
N THR A 84 -11.27 10.26 -3.87
CA THR A 84 -10.23 9.90 -2.90
C THR A 84 -10.80 8.99 -1.84
N GLY A 85 -10.11 7.89 -1.53
CA GLY A 85 -10.54 6.95 -0.50
C GLY A 85 -10.35 7.51 0.91
N PHE A 86 -11.25 7.13 1.81
CA PHE A 86 -11.23 7.56 3.21
C PHE A 86 -11.85 6.50 4.12
N GLN A 87 -11.68 6.67 5.43
CA GLN A 87 -12.36 5.88 6.45
C GLN A 87 -13.39 6.76 7.16
N ASP A 88 -14.63 6.29 7.30
CA ASP A 88 -15.70 7.05 7.95
C ASP A 88 -15.65 6.95 9.49
N SER A 89 -16.56 7.65 10.17
CA SER A 89 -16.65 7.62 11.64
C SER A 89 -17.08 6.26 12.23
N GLN A 90 -17.61 5.36 11.39
CA GLN A 90 -18.01 4.00 11.77
C GLN A 90 -16.90 2.98 11.50
N GLY A 91 -15.77 3.41 10.94
CA GLY A 91 -14.63 2.57 10.62
C GLY A 91 -14.71 1.89 9.24
N VAL A 92 -15.69 2.25 8.41
CA VAL A 92 -15.87 1.70 7.05
C VAL A 92 -14.86 2.35 6.09
N TYR A 93 -14.19 1.51 5.30
CA TYR A 93 -13.29 1.93 4.23
C TYR A 93 -14.07 2.21 2.95
N HIS A 94 -14.03 3.45 2.48
CA HIS A 94 -14.60 3.89 1.22
C HIS A 94 -13.51 3.91 0.15
N ILE A 95 -13.56 2.96 -0.79
CA ILE A 95 -12.54 2.74 -1.81
C ILE A 95 -13.06 3.23 -3.18
N PRO A 96 -12.33 4.14 -3.87
CA PRO A 96 -12.65 4.55 -5.23
C PRO A 96 -12.72 3.36 -6.21
N THR A 97 -13.75 3.30 -7.05
CA THR A 97 -13.86 2.30 -8.13
C THR A 97 -12.71 2.38 -9.14
N LYS A 98 -12.06 3.55 -9.28
CA LYS A 98 -10.86 3.73 -10.11
C LYS A 98 -9.61 2.98 -9.58
N CYS A 99 -9.61 2.54 -8.32
CA CYS A 99 -8.55 1.71 -7.74
C CYS A 99 -8.63 0.26 -8.28
N ARG A 100 -8.06 0.04 -9.47
CA ARG A 100 -8.17 -1.23 -10.21
C ARG A 100 -7.12 -2.29 -9.84
N TRP A 101 -6.09 -1.95 -9.07
CA TRP A 101 -4.95 -2.85 -8.85
C TRP A 101 -4.68 -3.09 -7.37
N ILE A 102 -4.54 -4.37 -6.99
CA ILE A 102 -4.00 -4.82 -5.71
C ILE A 102 -2.53 -5.15 -5.93
N VAL A 103 -1.65 -4.37 -5.33
CA VAL A 103 -0.20 -4.65 -5.35
C VAL A 103 0.12 -5.65 -4.25
N THR A 104 0.71 -6.78 -4.62
CA THR A 104 1.09 -7.85 -3.69
C THR A 104 2.60 -8.05 -3.73
N TRP A 105 3.23 -8.17 -2.57
CA TRP A 105 4.65 -8.47 -2.46
C TRP A 105 4.91 -9.58 -1.45
N ILE A 106 6.08 -10.21 -1.57
CA ILE A 106 6.51 -11.25 -0.65
C ILE A 106 7.34 -10.62 0.46
N VAL A 107 7.14 -11.06 1.69
CA VAL A 107 8.07 -10.78 2.80
C VAL A 107 8.71 -12.11 3.20
N LYS A 108 10.04 -12.17 3.17
CA LYS A 108 10.78 -13.38 3.56
C LYS A 108 10.90 -13.42 5.08
N GLN A 109 10.37 -14.48 5.69
CA GLN A 109 10.68 -14.80 7.07
C GLN A 109 11.96 -15.64 7.15
N ASN A 110 12.69 -15.53 8.26
CA ASN A 110 13.87 -16.36 8.49
C ASN A 110 13.46 -17.82 8.62
N TYR A 111 14.08 -18.70 7.84
CA TYR A 111 13.75 -20.13 7.82
C TYR A 111 13.88 -20.77 9.20
N ALA A 112 15.02 -20.59 9.87
CA ALA A 112 15.28 -21.22 11.17
C ALA A 112 14.31 -20.75 12.26
N GLN A 113 13.93 -19.47 12.27
CA GLN A 113 12.95 -18.94 13.21
C GLN A 113 11.52 -19.44 12.90
N SER A 114 11.19 -19.60 11.63
CA SER A 114 9.85 -20.08 11.20
C SER A 114 9.63 -21.57 11.52
N LEU A 115 10.67 -22.32 11.85
CA LEU A 115 10.54 -23.73 12.23
C LEU A 115 9.95 -23.91 13.64
N TYR A 116 10.02 -22.90 14.50
CA TYR A 116 9.66 -23.01 15.92
C TYR A 116 8.67 -21.92 16.40
N SER A 117 8.07 -21.17 15.48
CA SER A 117 7.06 -20.15 15.76
C SER A 117 5.67 -20.75 15.98
#